data_AF-A0A4R4Z2P7-F1
#
_entry.id   AF-A0A4R4Z2P7-F1
#
_cell.length_a   1.000
_cell.length_b   1.000
_cell.length_c   1.000
_cell.angle_alpha   90.00
_cell.angle_beta   90.00
_cell.angle_gamma   90.00
#
_symmetry.space_group_name_H-M   'P 1'
#
loop_
_entity.id
_entity.type
_entity.pdbx_description
1 polymer ?
#
loop_
_entity_poly.entity_id
_entity_poly.type
_entity_poly.pdbx_seq_one_letter_code
_entity_poly.pdbx_strand_id
1 'polypeptide(L)'
;MTAIARAWLGVVSADHTDRAVAGGFIQLNHGKRPNVARLNPGDGFVIYSPTQQYGSKIPLRAFTALGVVADEPPYQAAPMSMGAHGTVSPWRRTITFTEVTPVPLTDITP
;
A
#
# COMPACT_ATOMS: atom_id res chain seq x y z
N MET A 1 4.55 15.10 -16.91
CA MET A 1 4.26 14.67 -15.52
C MET A 1 3.73 15.87 -14.77
N THR A 2 2.45 15.85 -14.38
CA THR A 2 1.89 16.86 -13.48
C THR A 2 2.60 16.74 -12.13
N ALA A 3 2.97 17.86 -11.51
CA ALA A 3 3.62 17.84 -10.20
C ALA A 3 2.71 17.14 -9.18
N ILE A 4 3.24 16.20 -8.42
CA ILE A 4 2.51 15.52 -7.35
C ILE A 4 2.30 16.53 -6.22
N ALA A 5 1.06 17.02 -6.05
CA ALA A 5 0.73 17.98 -5.01
C ALA A 5 0.60 17.33 -3.61
N ARG A 6 0.32 16.02 -3.56
CA ARG A 6 0.16 15.25 -2.31
C ARG A 6 0.71 13.84 -2.49
N ALA A 7 1.41 13.36 -1.46
CA ALA A 7 1.90 11.99 -1.42
C ALA A 7 1.50 11.32 -0.09
N TRP A 8 1.32 10.00 -0.14
CA TRP A 8 0.93 9.17 1.00
C TRP A 8 1.97 8.08 1.25
N LEU A 9 2.14 7.73 2.52
CA LEU A 9 3.01 6.64 2.97
C LEU A 9 2.16 5.51 3.55
N GLY A 10 2.23 4.32 2.94
CA GLY A 10 1.78 3.07 3.52
C GLY A 10 2.88 2.43 4.36
N VAL A 11 2.53 1.88 5.52
CA VAL A 11 3.44 1.06 6.34
C VAL A 11 2.94 -0.37 6.34
N VAL A 12 3.61 -1.23 5.58
CA VAL A 12 3.14 -2.59 5.25
C VAL A 12 4.34 -3.52 5.12
N SER A 13 4.26 -4.76 5.62
CA SER A 13 5.34 -5.73 5.40
C SER A 13 5.60 -5.99 3.91
N ALA A 14 6.83 -6.36 3.54
CA ALA A 14 7.19 -6.51 2.13
C ALA A 14 6.36 -7.60 1.42
N ASP A 15 6.13 -8.75 2.06
CA ASP A 15 5.28 -9.81 1.52
C ASP A 15 3.83 -9.38 1.22
N HIS A 16 3.26 -8.50 2.03
CA HIS A 16 1.95 -7.90 1.78
C HIS A 16 2.02 -6.80 0.72
N THR A 17 3.16 -6.11 0.63
CA THR A 17 3.44 -5.13 -0.42
C THR A 17 3.50 -5.81 -1.79
N ASP A 18 4.16 -6.95 -1.90
CA ASP A 18 4.23 -7.73 -3.14
C ASP A 18 2.83 -8.12 -3.64
N ARG A 19 1.94 -8.53 -2.73
CA ARG A 19 0.53 -8.82 -3.05
C ARG A 19 -0.23 -7.58 -3.50
N ALA A 20 0.03 -6.43 -2.89
CA ALA A 20 -0.57 -5.15 -3.27
C ALA A 20 -0.12 -4.73 -4.67
N VAL A 21 1.17 -4.85 -4.97
CA VAL A 21 1.77 -4.54 -6.29
C VAL A 21 1.23 -5.48 -7.35
N ALA A 22 1.28 -6.80 -7.12
CA ALA A 22 0.75 -7.79 -8.06
C ALA A 22 -0.76 -7.62 -8.31
N GLY A 23 -1.50 -7.12 -7.32
CA GLY A 23 -2.93 -6.86 -7.43
C GLY A 23 -3.31 -5.46 -7.94
N GLY A 24 -2.35 -4.53 -8.03
CA GLY A 24 -2.62 -3.13 -8.41
C GLY A 24 -3.51 -2.38 -7.41
N PHE A 25 -3.46 -2.70 -6.12
CA PHE A 25 -4.32 -2.06 -5.11
C PHE A 25 -3.62 -1.84 -3.77
N ILE A 26 -4.13 -0.89 -2.99
CA ILE A 26 -3.86 -0.82 -1.55
C ILE A 26 -5.09 -1.18 -0.72
N GLN A 27 -4.85 -1.73 0.45
CA GLN A 27 -5.87 -2.06 1.45
C GLN A 27 -5.33 -1.66 2.82
N LEU A 28 -5.92 -0.64 3.44
CA LEU A 28 -5.41 -0.05 4.68
C LEU A 28 -6.35 -0.36 5.86
N ASN A 29 -5.83 -0.30 7.08
CA ASN A 29 -6.59 -0.45 8.33
C ASN A 29 -7.57 -1.63 8.34
N HIS A 30 -7.07 -2.85 8.05
CA HIS A 30 -7.89 -4.07 7.97
C HIS A 30 -9.03 -4.00 6.94
N GLY A 31 -8.87 -3.21 5.88
CA GLY A 31 -9.88 -3.07 4.82
C GLY A 31 -11.00 -2.08 5.15
N LYS A 32 -10.82 -1.19 6.12
CA LYS A 32 -11.79 -0.13 6.43
C LYS A 32 -11.73 1.00 5.39
N ARG A 33 -12.90 1.53 5.03
CA ARG A 33 -13.07 2.60 4.02
C ARG A 33 -12.36 3.94 4.31
N PRO A 34 -12.30 4.47 5.55
CA PRO A 34 -11.94 5.87 5.76
C PRO A 34 -10.57 6.28 5.21
N ASN A 35 -9.55 5.42 5.31
CA ASN A 35 -8.21 5.76 4.82
C ASN A 35 -8.13 5.74 3.30
N VAL A 36 -8.73 4.74 2.65
CA VAL A 36 -8.70 4.65 1.19
C VAL A 36 -9.59 5.71 0.53
N ALA A 37 -10.61 6.20 1.24
CA ALA A 37 -11.49 7.28 0.77
C ALA A 37 -10.85 8.68 0.79
N ARG A 38 -9.70 8.85 1.45
CA ARG A 38 -8.97 10.12 1.48
C ARG A 38 -7.98 10.28 0.32
N LEU A 39 -7.69 9.18 -0.38
CA LEU A 39 -6.79 9.16 -1.52
C LEU A 39 -7.52 9.72 -2.74
N ASN A 40 -6.93 10.72 -3.40
CA ASN A 40 -7.47 11.31 -4.61
C ASN A 40 -6.72 10.78 -5.85
N PRO A 41 -7.38 10.72 -7.01
CA PRO A 41 -6.70 10.49 -8.27
C PRO A 41 -5.47 11.37 -8.44
N GLY A 42 -4.36 10.79 -8.88
CA GLY A 42 -3.09 11.50 -9.10
C GLY A 42 -2.25 11.73 -7.85
N ASP A 43 -2.74 11.40 -6.64
CA ASP A 43 -1.91 11.42 -5.44
C ASP A 43 -0.75 10.41 -5.58
N GLY A 44 0.45 10.79 -5.15
CA GLY A 44 1.57 9.87 -5.03
C GLY A 44 1.36 8.88 -3.88
N PHE A 45 1.82 7.65 -4.04
CA PHE A 45 1.76 6.64 -2.99
C PHE A 45 3.08 5.86 -2.92
N VAL A 46 3.69 5.82 -1.74
CA VAL A 46 4.90 5.05 -1.47
C VAL A 46 4.65 4.09 -0.31
N ILE A 47 5.27 2.91 -0.36
CA ILE A 47 5.20 1.92 0.73
C ILE A 47 6.57 1.80 1.38
N TYR A 48 6.58 1.94 2.70
CA TYR A 48 7.70 1.58 3.57
C TYR A 48 7.40 0.25 4.25
N SER A 49 8.34 -0.68 4.14
CA SER A 49 8.26 -1.99 4.78
C SER A 49 9.21 -2.07 5.97
N PRO A 50 8.67 -2.04 7.21
CA PRO A 50 9.50 -2.19 8.40
C PRO A 50 10.04 -3.62 8.54
N THR A 51 9.34 -4.61 7.99
CA THR A 51 9.66 -6.05 8.08
C THR A 51 9.47 -6.73 6.74
N GLN A 52 10.18 -7.85 6.52
CA GLN A 52 10.02 -8.67 5.32
C GLN A 52 8.66 -9.38 5.29
N GLN A 53 8.26 -9.97 6.43
CA GLN A 53 7.04 -10.75 6.57
C GLN A 53 6.12 -10.13 7.62
N TYR A 54 4.82 -10.29 7.44
CA TYR A 54 3.84 -9.86 8.43
C TYR A 54 4.04 -10.58 9.78
N GLY A 55 4.05 -9.82 10.88
CA GLY A 55 4.25 -10.35 12.24
C GLY A 55 5.71 -10.72 12.58
N SER A 56 6.63 -10.66 11.63
CA SER A 56 8.06 -10.89 11.89
C SER A 56 8.66 -9.78 12.75
N LYS A 57 9.68 -10.12 13.53
CA LYS A 57 10.52 -9.16 14.28
C LYS A 57 11.80 -8.78 13.52
N ILE A 58 12.07 -9.42 12.38
CA ILE A 58 13.26 -9.16 11.58
C ILE A 58 13.04 -7.87 10.78
N PRO A 59 13.87 -6.83 10.99
CA PRO A 59 13.71 -5.57 10.29
C PRO A 59 14.13 -5.70 8.81
N LEU A 60 13.33 -5.10 7.93
CA LEU A 60 13.71 -4.81 6.54
C LEU A 60 14.06 -3.32 6.38
N ARG A 61 13.15 -2.44 6.83
CA ARG A 61 13.31 -0.98 6.84
C ARG A 61 13.70 -0.40 5.48
N ALA A 62 12.90 -0.71 4.46
CA ALA A 62 13.11 -0.23 3.09
C ALA A 62 11.82 0.37 2.52
N PHE A 63 11.96 1.29 1.57
CA PHE A 63 10.88 1.66 0.67
C PHE A 63 10.80 0.60 -0.43
N THR A 64 9.62 0.01 -0.61
CA THR A 64 9.44 -1.24 -1.36
C THR A 64 8.45 -1.12 -2.52
N ALA A 65 7.66 -0.04 -2.55
CA ALA A 65 6.78 0.23 -3.68
C ALA A 65 6.57 1.73 -3.87
N LEU A 66 6.34 2.13 -5.12
CA LEU A 66 5.97 3.48 -5.51
C LEU A 66 4.89 3.41 -6.59
N GLY A 67 3.92 4.30 -6.52
CA GLY A 67 2.87 4.39 -7.52
C GLY A 67 2.06 5.67 -7.41
N VAL A 68 1.03 5.74 -8.24
CA VAL A 68 0.07 6.85 -8.29
C VAL A 68 -1.33 6.29 -8.08
N VAL A 69 -2.14 6.98 -7.29
CA VAL A 69 -3.54 6.64 -7.08
C VAL A 69 -4.29 6.80 -8.39
N ALA A 70 -4.92 5.72 -8.86
CA ALA A 70 -5.66 5.73 -10.11
C ALA A 70 -7.00 6.50 -9.98
N ASP A 71 -7.67 6.74 -11.11
CA ASP A 71 -8.88 7.56 -11.17
C ASP A 71 -10.09 6.90 -10.48
N GLU A 72 -10.14 5.56 -10.47
CA GLU A 72 -11.32 4.82 -10.01
C GLU A 72 -11.60 5.02 -8.51
N PRO A 73 -12.87 5.24 -8.10
CA PRO A 73 -13.24 5.39 -6.69
C PRO A 73 -12.85 4.17 -5.84
N PRO A 74 -12.73 4.30 -4.51
CA PRO A 74 -12.52 3.14 -3.66
C PRO A 74 -13.65 2.13 -3.85
N TYR A 75 -13.31 0.85 -3.89
CA TYR A 75 -14.26 -0.23 -4.16
C TYR A 75 -14.15 -1.33 -3.10
N GLN A 76 -15.18 -2.17 -2.97
CA GLN A 76 -15.13 -3.35 -2.13
C GLN A 76 -14.67 -4.56 -2.93
N ALA A 77 -13.65 -5.26 -2.41
CA ALA A 77 -13.22 -6.53 -2.98
C ALA A 77 -14.14 -7.68 -2.53
N ALA A 78 -13.98 -8.84 -3.18
CA ALA A 78 -14.62 -10.08 -2.75
C ALA A 78 -14.33 -10.38 -1.27
N PRO A 79 -15.27 -11.01 -0.55
CA PRO A 79 -15.08 -11.38 0.85
C PRO A 79 -13.80 -12.20 1.04
N MET A 80 -13.04 -11.88 2.09
CA MET A 80 -11.85 -12.63 2.47
C MET A 80 -11.84 -12.93 3.97
N SER A 81 -11.30 -14.10 4.32
CA SER A 81 -11.11 -14.47 5.72
C SER A 81 -9.96 -13.68 6.33
N MET A 82 -10.20 -13.13 7.52
CA MET A 82 -9.22 -12.49 8.39
C MET A 82 -8.83 -13.41 9.55
N GLY A 83 -8.96 -14.72 9.37
CA GLY A 83 -8.70 -15.73 10.40
C GLY A 83 -9.71 -15.63 11.54
N ALA A 84 -9.21 -15.54 12.79
CA ALA A 84 -10.05 -15.42 13.99
C ALA A 84 -10.93 -14.15 14.02
N HIS A 85 -10.68 -13.18 13.15
CA HIS A 85 -11.43 -11.93 13.05
C HIS A 85 -12.61 -12.00 12.07
N GLY A 86 -12.93 -13.19 11.53
CA GLY A 86 -14.07 -13.42 10.65
C GLY A 86 -13.81 -13.06 9.18
N THR A 87 -14.88 -12.90 8.41
CA THR A 87 -14.83 -12.59 6.98
C THR A 87 -15.21 -11.13 6.75
N VAL A 88 -14.44 -10.43 5.92
CA VAL A 88 -14.71 -9.02 5.56
C VAL A 88 -14.66 -8.84 4.04
N SER A 89 -15.47 -7.92 3.52
CA SER A 89 -15.33 -7.40 2.15
C SER A 89 -14.55 -6.09 2.20
N PRO A 90 -13.21 -6.13 2.02
CA PRO A 90 -12.36 -4.99 2.33
C PRO A 90 -12.51 -3.89 1.28
N TRP A 91 -12.39 -2.64 1.73
CA TRP A 91 -12.25 -1.49 0.85
C TRP A 91 -10.81 -1.38 0.33
N ARG A 92 -10.70 -1.22 -0.99
CA ARG A 92 -9.45 -1.07 -1.71
C ARG A 92 -9.45 0.20 -2.55
N ARG A 93 -8.25 0.69 -2.86
CA ARG A 93 -8.02 1.74 -3.86
C ARG A 93 -7.06 1.21 -4.91
N THR A 94 -7.38 1.42 -6.18
CA THR A 94 -6.49 1.08 -7.30
C THR A 94 -5.27 2.00 -7.31
N ILE A 95 -4.08 1.42 -7.42
CA ILE A 95 -2.81 2.13 -7.55
C ILE A 95 -2.13 1.63 -8.81
N THR A 96 -1.69 2.56 -9.65
CA THR A 96 -0.77 2.25 -10.75
C THR A 96 0.65 2.25 -10.18
N PHE A 97 1.13 1.06 -9.81
CA PHE A 97 2.50 0.87 -9.33
C PHE A 97 3.49 0.95 -10.49
N THR A 98 4.67 1.49 -10.19
CA THR A 98 5.83 1.46 -11.08
C THR A 98 6.81 0.41 -10.59
N GLU A 99 7.55 -0.22 -11.50
CA GLU A 99 8.64 -1.11 -11.12
C GLU A 99 9.72 -0.33 -10.38
N VAL A 100 10.09 -0.82 -9.19
CA VAL A 100 11.10 -0.21 -8.34
C VAL A 100 12.02 -1.28 -7.77
N THR A 101 13.28 -0.93 -7.57
CA THR A 101 14.16 -1.68 -6.68
C THR A 101 13.97 -1.17 -5.26
N PRO A 102 13.79 -2.04 -4.25
CA PRO A 102 13.68 -1.60 -2.87
C PRO A 102 14.90 -0.78 -2.43
N VAL A 103 14.66 0.33 -1.72
CA VAL A 103 15.71 1.23 -1.22
C VAL A 103 15.70 1.23 0.30
N PRO A 104 16.80 0.84 0.97
CA PRO A 104 16.93 0.95 2.42
C PRO A 104 16.70 2.39 2.90
N LEU A 105 16.03 2.56 4.04
CA LEU A 105 15.80 3.89 4.63
C LEU A 105 17.13 4.63 4.90
N THR A 106 18.21 3.90 5.17
CA THR A 106 19.56 4.44 5.41
C THR A 106 20.17 5.13 4.19
N ASP A 107 19.66 4.82 3.00
CA ASP A 107 20.21 5.29 1.73
C ASP A 107 19.45 6.53 1.21
N ILE A 108 18.40 6.96 1.93
CA ILE A 108 17.62 8.15 1.61
C ILE A 108 18.18 9.36 2.36
N THR A 109 18.58 10.39 1.62
CA THR A 109 19.03 11.67 2.16
C THR A 109 17.90 12.71 2.16
N PRO A 110 17.88 13.66 3.12
CA PRO A 110 16.98 14.82 3.10
C PRO A 110 17.15 15.73 1.88
#